data_AF-A0A6N4RCH6-F1
#
_entry.id   AF-A0A6N4RCH6-F1
#
_cell.length_a   1.000
_cell.length_b   1.000
_cell.length_c   1.000
_cell.angle_alpha   90.00
_cell.angle_beta   90.00
_cell.angle_gamma   90.00
#
_symmetry.space_group_name_H-M   'P 1'
#
loop_
_entity.id
_entity.type
_entity.pdbx_description
1 polymer ?
#
loop_
_entity_poly.entity_id
_entity_poly.type
_entity_poly.pdbx_seq_one_letter_code
_entity_poly.pdbx_strand_id
1 'polypeptide(L)'
;MRNPQGMLIYSPITPEGERFLDEQKLTLDQLHSAIAKFAIKENQRVATPIGVNTLGFFYCNELGWHPLNPDAFEKPIHCIPWVQVHELLGHVPDGTTGDFLNTNMKTH
;
A
#
# COMPACT_ATOMS: atom_id res chain seq x y z
N MET A 1 9.75 -10.97 6.67
CA MET A 1 10.56 -10.25 7.71
C MET A 1 9.64 -9.63 8.76
N ARG A 2 10.11 -9.04 9.87
CA ARG A 2 9.24 -8.28 10.80
C ARG A 2 9.34 -6.78 10.57
N ASN A 3 8.23 -6.04 10.63
CA ASN A 3 8.22 -4.57 10.68
C ASN A 3 8.72 -4.06 12.05
N PRO A 4 8.92 -2.74 12.26
CA PRO A 4 9.35 -2.19 13.55
C PRO A 4 8.42 -2.51 14.74
N GLN A 5 7.16 -2.89 14.48
CA GLN A 5 6.18 -3.32 15.48
C GLN A 5 6.20 -4.84 15.73
N GLY A 6 7.15 -5.56 15.13
CA GLY A 6 7.31 -7.01 15.29
C GLY A 6 6.37 -7.86 14.43
N MET A 7 5.59 -7.28 13.52
CA MET A 7 4.63 -7.98 12.66
C MET A 7 5.29 -8.52 11.40
N LEU A 8 4.93 -9.74 10.98
CA LEU A 8 5.47 -10.32 9.75
C LEU A 8 4.99 -9.56 8.51
N ILE A 9 5.92 -9.30 7.59
CA ILE A 9 5.73 -8.77 6.24
C ILE A 9 6.09 -9.90 5.27
N TYR A 10 5.20 -10.12 4.30
CA TYR A 10 5.28 -11.16 3.29
C TYR A 10 5.39 -10.56 1.90
N SER A 11 6.11 -11.22 1.00
CA SER A 11 6.14 -10.80 -0.39
C SER A 11 4.74 -11.00 -1.02
N PRO A 12 4.23 -10.07 -1.84
CA PRO A 12 2.88 -10.21 -2.43
C PRO A 12 2.71 -11.42 -3.36
N ILE A 13 3.82 -12.03 -3.79
CA ILE A 13 3.86 -13.21 -4.68
C ILE A 13 4.07 -14.53 -3.92
N THR A 14 4.08 -14.52 -2.60
CA THR A 14 4.09 -15.76 -1.79
C THR A 14 2.68 -16.08 -1.30
N PRO A 15 2.35 -17.34 -0.97
CA PRO A 15 1.01 -17.72 -0.52
C PRO A 15 0.50 -16.88 0.65
N GLU A 16 1.35 -16.53 1.61
CA GLU A 16 0.97 -15.67 2.74
C GLU A 16 0.70 -14.23 2.32
N GLY A 17 1.42 -13.70 1.32
CA GLY A 17 1.17 -12.37 0.78
C GLY A 17 -0.10 -12.33 -0.06
N GLU A 18 -0.32 -13.35 -0.90
CA GLU A 18 -1.54 -13.53 -1.68
C GLU A 18 -2.78 -13.54 -0.78
N ARG A 19 -2.71 -14.20 0.38
CA ARG A 19 -3.81 -14.17 1.37
C ARG A 19 -4.19 -12.75 1.80
N PHE A 20 -3.23 -11.85 1.99
CA PHE A 20 -3.55 -10.46 2.31
C PHE A 20 -4.19 -9.73 1.12
N LEU A 21 -3.79 -10.04 -0.11
CA LEU A 21 -4.45 -9.49 -1.30
C LEU A 21 -5.89 -10.00 -1.42
N ASP A 22 -6.11 -11.30 -1.20
CA ASP A 22 -7.43 -11.94 -1.22
C ASP A 22 -8.36 -11.36 -0.14
N GLU A 23 -7.86 -11.18 1.09
CA GLU A 23 -8.60 -10.53 2.19
C GLU A 23 -9.02 -9.10 1.82
N GLN A 24 -8.19 -8.40 1.06
CA GLN A 24 -8.50 -7.07 0.53
C GLN A 24 -9.31 -7.10 -0.78
N LYS A 25 -9.61 -8.28 -1.34
CA LYS A 25 -10.24 -8.44 -2.66
C LYS A 25 -9.48 -7.72 -3.78
N LEU A 26 -8.15 -7.76 -3.72
CA LEU A 26 -7.26 -7.14 -4.69
C LEU A 26 -6.50 -8.20 -5.48
N THR A 27 -6.26 -7.95 -6.76
CA THR A 27 -5.24 -8.66 -7.54
C THR A 27 -3.88 -7.98 -7.38
N LEU A 28 -2.81 -8.71 -7.72
CA LEU A 28 -1.47 -8.14 -7.76
C LEU A 28 -1.37 -6.94 -8.72
N ASP A 29 -2.05 -7.00 -9.87
CA ASP A 29 -2.08 -5.89 -10.83
C ASP A 29 -2.81 -4.65 -10.29
N GLN A 30 -3.89 -4.86 -9.54
CA GLN A 30 -4.57 -3.76 -8.85
C GLN A 30 -3.66 -3.13 -7.80
N LEU A 31 -2.92 -3.93 -7.02
CA LEU A 31 -1.93 -3.40 -6.10
C LEU A 31 -0.85 -2.59 -6.84
N HIS A 32 -0.31 -3.09 -7.94
CA HIS A 32 0.65 -2.34 -8.76
C HIS A 32 0.08 -1.02 -9.29
N SER A 33 -1.17 -1.04 -9.75
CA SER A 33 -1.86 0.17 -10.21
C SER A 33 -2.03 1.20 -9.08
N ALA A 34 -2.41 0.75 -7.88
CA ALA A 34 -2.52 1.61 -6.71
C ALA A 34 -1.17 2.22 -6.32
N ILE A 35 -0.10 1.43 -6.31
CA ILE A 35 1.28 1.90 -6.03
C ILE A 35 1.70 2.98 -7.05
N ALA A 36 1.44 2.77 -8.34
CA ALA A 36 1.76 3.75 -9.37
C ALA A 36 0.99 5.07 -9.17
N LYS A 37 -0.31 4.98 -8.84
CA LYS A 37 -1.14 6.16 -8.55
C LYS A 37 -0.69 6.87 -7.28
N PHE A 38 -0.33 6.13 -6.23
CA PHE A 38 0.22 6.68 -5.00
C PHE A 38 1.49 7.50 -5.28
N ALA A 39 2.44 6.93 -6.03
CA ALA A 39 3.70 7.57 -6.34
C ALA A 39 3.50 8.93 -7.05
N ILE A 40 2.53 9.00 -7.97
CA ILE A 40 2.16 10.23 -8.66
C ILE A 40 1.46 11.21 -7.70
N LYS A 41 0.46 10.75 -6.94
CA LYS A 41 -0.37 11.60 -6.07
C LYS A 41 0.43 12.25 -4.95
N GLU A 42 1.27 11.47 -4.28
CA GLU A 42 2.04 11.94 -3.11
C GLU A 42 3.40 12.54 -3.52
N ASN A 43 3.71 12.55 -4.82
CA ASN A 43 5.05 12.90 -5.34
C ASN A 43 6.17 12.13 -4.61
N GLN A 44 5.91 10.84 -4.35
CA GLN A 44 6.80 9.95 -3.60
C GLN A 44 7.33 8.84 -4.51
N ARG A 45 8.60 8.50 -4.32
CA ARG A 45 9.22 7.39 -5.05
C ARG A 45 9.04 6.09 -4.29
N VAL A 46 8.34 5.13 -4.88
CA VAL A 46 8.35 3.73 -4.41
C VAL A 46 9.51 3.00 -5.09
N ALA A 47 10.70 3.00 -4.48
CA ALA A 47 11.91 2.47 -5.13
C ALA A 47 12.13 0.98 -4.88
N THR A 48 11.91 0.51 -3.66
CA THR A 48 12.02 -0.91 -3.30
C THR A 48 10.74 -1.38 -2.64
N PRO A 49 9.96 -2.26 -3.30
CA PRO A 49 8.88 -3.00 -2.66
C PRO A 49 9.41 -3.92 -1.56
N ILE A 50 8.81 -3.91 -0.37
CA ILE A 50 9.19 -4.78 0.74
C ILE A 50 8.20 -5.92 0.91
N GLY A 51 6.90 -5.61 0.93
CA GLY A 51 5.85 -6.62 1.04
C GLY A 51 4.57 -6.10 1.67
N VAL A 52 3.73 -7.02 2.16
CA VAL A 52 2.39 -6.74 2.67
C VAL A 52 2.16 -7.41 4.04
N ASN A 53 1.25 -6.85 4.82
CA ASN A 53 0.65 -7.49 5.98
C ASN A 53 -0.74 -6.90 6.28
N THR A 54 -1.29 -7.15 7.46
CA THR A 54 -2.62 -6.64 7.89
C THR A 54 -2.76 -5.11 7.82
N LEU A 55 -1.67 -4.34 7.87
CA LEU A 55 -1.70 -2.88 7.87
C LEU A 55 -1.74 -2.29 6.45
N GLY A 56 -1.07 -2.93 5.49
CA GLY A 56 -0.90 -2.35 4.16
C GLY A 56 0.28 -2.91 3.39
N PHE A 57 0.66 -2.15 2.36
CA PHE A 57 1.83 -2.39 1.53
C PHE A 57 3.02 -1.56 2.01
N PHE A 58 4.17 -2.21 2.18
CA PHE A 58 5.40 -1.62 2.70
C PHE A 58 6.44 -1.45 1.59
N TYR A 59 7.15 -0.32 1.63
CA TYR A 59 8.20 0.01 0.66
C TYR A 59 9.28 0.90 1.28
N CYS A 60 10.37 1.05 0.54
CA CYS A 60 11.42 2.03 0.82
C CYS A 60 11.60 2.97 -0.39
N ASN A 61 11.97 4.23 -0.11
CA ASN A 61 12.28 5.23 -1.14
C ASN A 61 13.67 5.04 -1.76
N GLU A 62 14.51 4.22 -1.14
CA GLU A 62 15.84 3.86 -1.64
C GLU A 62 15.80 2.54 -2.41
N LEU A 63 16.60 2.48 -3.48
CA LEU A 63 16.77 1.26 -4.27
C LEU A 63 17.69 0.27 -3.55
N GLY A 64 17.41 -1.03 -3.66
CA GLY A 64 18.29 -2.09 -3.15
C GLY A 64 18.20 -2.28 -1.63
N TRP A 65 17.14 -1.73 -1.01
CA TRP A 65 16.85 -2.00 0.38
C TRP A 65 16.60 -3.51 0.59
N HIS A 66 17.22 -4.11 1.61
CA HIS A 66 17.03 -5.51 1.96
C HIS A 66 17.23 -5.69 3.47
N PRO A 67 16.46 -6.55 4.18
CA PRO A 67 16.55 -6.69 5.63
C PRO A 67 17.90 -7.22 6.15
N LEU A 68 18.74 -7.76 5.26
CA LEU A 68 20.09 -8.23 5.59
C LEU A 68 21.16 -7.14 5.38
N ASN A 69 20.80 -5.97 4.86
CA ASN A 69 21.75 -4.86 4.76
C ASN A 69 22.08 -4.34 6.18
N PRO A 70 23.34 -3.97 6.45
CA PRO A 70 23.76 -3.52 7.78
C PRO A 70 23.03 -2.25 8.24
N ASP A 71 22.61 -1.41 7.29
CA ASP A 71 21.91 -0.13 7.48
C ASP A 71 20.39 -0.23 7.21
N ALA A 72 19.83 -1.45 7.08
CA ALA A 72 18.46 -1.65 6.60
C ALA A 72 17.41 -0.89 7.43
N PHE A 73 17.58 -0.84 8.74
CA PHE A 73 16.61 -0.22 9.65
C PHE A 73 16.93 1.25 9.99
N GLU A 74 18.03 1.79 9.48
CA GLU A 74 18.32 3.23 9.53
C GLU A 74 17.51 3.98 8.47
N LYS A 75 17.10 3.29 7.41
CA LYS A 75 16.29 3.83 6.32
C LYS A 75 14.81 3.75 6.66
N PRO A 76 14.04 4.83 6.44
CA PRO A 76 12.61 4.81 6.67
C PRO A 76 11.92 3.74 5.81
N ILE A 77 11.14 2.90 6.48
CA ILE A 77 10.17 2.01 5.84
C ILE A 77 8.82 2.72 5.85
N HIS A 78 8.22 2.86 4.69
CA HIS A 78 6.93 3.49 4.50
C HIS A 78 5.83 2.45 4.33
N CYS A 79 4.60 2.85 4.61
CA CYS A 79 3.40 2.02 4.46
C CYS A 79 2.35 2.80 3.67
N ILE A 80 1.76 2.15 2.67
CA ILE A 80 0.49 2.56 2.06
C ILE A 80 -0.61 1.73 2.74
N PRO A 81 -1.44 2.31 3.62
CA PRO A 81 -2.51 1.59 4.29
C PRO A 81 -3.52 1.03 3.30
N TRP A 82 -4.15 -0.11 3.61
CA TRP A 82 -5.14 -0.72 2.71
C TRP A 82 -6.29 0.21 2.32
N VAL A 83 -6.75 1.05 3.25
CA VAL A 83 -7.77 2.08 2.94
C VAL A 83 -7.31 3.02 1.83
N GLN A 84 -6.06 3.48 1.86
CA GLN A 84 -5.50 4.35 0.83
C GLN A 84 -5.31 3.61 -0.49
N VAL A 85 -4.93 2.33 -0.46
CA VAL A 85 -4.86 1.47 -1.66
C VAL A 85 -6.23 1.41 -2.34
N HIS A 86 -7.31 1.19 -1.58
CA HIS A 86 -8.68 1.15 -2.12
C HIS A 86 -9.13 2.52 -2.67
N GLU A 87 -8.87 3.61 -1.95
CA GLU A 87 -9.16 4.97 -2.41
C GLU A 87 -8.48 5.29 -3.75
N LEU A 88 -7.21 4.90 -3.91
CA LEU A 88 -6.46 5.09 -5.16
C LEU A 88 -7.04 4.29 -6.32
N LEU A 89 -7.67 3.15 -6.04
CA LEU A 89 -8.37 2.34 -7.03
C LEU A 89 -9.78 2.86 -7.33
N GLY A 90 -10.25 3.88 -6.61
CA GLY A 90 -11.62 4.39 -6.74
C GLY A 90 -12.65 3.50 -6.03
N HIS A 91 -12.19 2.56 -5.20
CA HIS A 91 -13.02 1.79 -4.30
C HIS A 91 -13.17 2.61 -3.01
N VAL A 92 -14.10 3.56 -3.01
CA VAL A 92 -14.44 4.29 -1.79
C VAL A 92 -15.41 3.40 -1.00
N PRO A 93 -15.14 3.04 0.28
CA PRO A 93 -16.15 2.42 1.12
C PRO A 93 -17.37 3.34 1.23
N ASP A 94 -18.58 2.79 1.21
CA ASP A 94 -19.79 3.58 1.48
C ASP A 94 -19.59 4.39 2.79
N GLY A 95 -19.73 5.72 2.72
CA GLY A 95 -19.65 6.60 3.89
C GLY A 95 -18.34 7.35 4.14
N THR A 96 -17.38 7.40 3.21
CA THR A 96 -16.26 8.37 3.27
C THR A 96 -16.37 9.47 2.21
N THR A 97 -15.51 10.50 2.30
CA THR A 97 -15.55 11.83 1.65
C THR A 97 -15.94 11.88 0.16
N GLY A 98 -15.88 10.76 -0.57
CA GLY A 98 -16.45 10.62 -1.91
C GLY A 98 -17.96 10.86 -1.98
N ASP A 99 -18.73 10.43 -0.97
CA ASP A 99 -20.18 10.69 -0.91
C ASP A 99 -20.48 12.19 -0.73
N PHE A 100 -19.60 12.91 -0.03
CA PHE A 100 -19.74 14.36 0.18
C PHE A 100 -19.58 15.16 -1.12
N LEU A 101 -18.75 14.68 -2.05
CA LEU A 101 -18.56 15.31 -3.36
C LEU A 101 -19.68 14.94 -4.34
N ASN A 102 -20.17 13.69 -4.30
CA ASN A 102 -21.23 13.24 -5.20
C ASN A 102 -22.61 13.83 -4.85
N THR A 103 -22.83 14.21 -3.58
CA THR A 103 -24.05 14.87 -3.13
C THR A 103 -24.11 16.35 -3.55
N ASN A 104 -22.96 17.02 -3.71
CA ASN A 104 -22.88 18.44 -4.05
C ASN A 104 -22.93 18.75 -5.56
N MET A 105 -22.88 17.74 -6.43
CA MET A 105 -22.99 17.94 -7.90
C MET A 105 -24.40 17.72 -8.46
N LYS A 106 -25.41 17.43 -7.63
CA LYS A 106 -26.81 17.22 -8.07
C LYS A 106 -27.77 18.36 -7.74
N THR A 107 -27.29 19.48 -7.21
CA THR A 107 -28.08 20.70 -7.03
C THR A 107 -27.29 21.91 -7.50
N HIS A 108 -27.36 22.19 -8.80
CA HIS A 108 -27.75 23.49 -9.34
C HIS A 108 -27.93 23.43 -10.86
#